data_AF-A0A434FB12-F1
#
_entry.id   AF-A0A434FB12-F1
#
_cell.length_a   1.000
_cell.length_b   1.000
_cell.length_c   1.000
_cell.angle_alpha   90.00
_cell.angle_beta   90.00
_cell.angle_gamma   90.00
#
_symmetry.space_group_name_H-M   'P 1'
#
loop_
_entity.id
_entity.type
_entity.pdbx_description
1 polymer ?
#
loop_
_entity_poly.entity_id
_entity_poly.type
_entity_poly.pdbx_seq_one_letter_code
_entity_poly.pdbx_strand_id
1 'polypeptide(L)'
;VLGAGELNILKTAVGKQFPMSMPGGFPGGIADMPDKAFAEAGQAYLDMLHARYPGYRHVTDKMPGNFLLVGFLHMMLPKAKIVHCARDAAATCLSIFKVHFRGDSHRYGYDLGELADFHNLYTDIMAHWHKVLPGVVHDVRYEDFVADQEGQTRALMAHLGLPWDDKVLSFHETDRPVRTASAAQVRQPMYQGSVDLWKRYGDRLKPLLDKLG
;
A
#
# COMPACT_ATOMS: atom_id res chain seq x y z
N VAL A 1 -17.98 -4.36 3.85
CA VAL A 1 -16.52 -4.10 3.98
C VAL A 1 -16.35 -2.59 4.15
N LEU A 2 -15.46 -2.13 5.05
CA LEU A 2 -15.19 -0.71 5.25
C LEU A 2 -13.85 -0.30 4.61
N GLY A 3 -13.89 0.77 3.82
CA GLY A 3 -12.72 1.48 3.31
C GLY A 3 -12.18 2.49 4.31
N ALA A 4 -11.31 2.10 5.25
CA ALA A 4 -10.88 2.96 6.35
C ALA A 4 -9.77 3.96 5.98
N GLY A 5 -9.16 3.81 4.80
CA GLY A 5 -8.15 4.73 4.27
C GLY A 5 -6.77 4.49 4.88
N GLU A 6 -5.97 5.54 4.98
CA GLU A 6 -4.61 5.51 5.53
C GLU A 6 -4.70 5.59 7.07
N LEU A 7 -4.51 4.47 7.76
CA LEU A 7 -4.60 4.42 9.22
C LEU A 7 -3.25 4.68 9.89
N ASN A 8 -3.25 5.54 10.91
CA ASN A 8 -2.06 5.84 11.71
C ASN A 8 -2.02 5.10 13.06
N ILE A 9 -2.91 4.12 13.25
CA ILE A 9 -3.05 3.40 14.53
C ILE A 9 -2.04 2.25 14.67
N LEU A 10 -1.42 1.80 13.57
CA LEU A 10 -0.44 0.71 13.59
C LEU A 10 0.73 1.03 14.52
N LYS A 11 1.30 2.24 14.40
CA LYS A 11 2.39 2.71 15.27
C LYS A 11 2.02 2.63 16.76
N THR A 12 0.79 3.02 17.09
CA THR A 12 0.29 2.96 18.47
C THR A 12 0.10 1.53 18.94
N ALA A 13 -0.47 0.66 18.11
CA ALA A 13 -0.72 -0.74 18.44
C ALA A 13 0.58 -1.52 18.71
N VAL A 14 1.62 -1.27 17.92
CA VAL A 14 2.90 -1.99 18.05
C VAL A 14 3.79 -1.40 19.15
N GLY A 15 3.65 -0.11 19.47
CA GLY A 15 4.61 0.62 20.30
C GLY A 15 4.79 0.08 21.72
N LYS A 16 3.79 -0.61 22.29
CA LYS A 16 3.91 -1.25 23.60
C LYS A 16 4.86 -2.46 23.56
N GLN A 17 4.75 -3.28 22.52
CA GLN A 17 5.52 -4.52 22.39
C GLN A 17 6.85 -4.30 21.69
N PHE A 18 6.92 -3.31 20.81
CA PHE A 18 8.12 -2.96 20.04
C PHE A 18 8.52 -1.50 20.34
N PRO A 19 8.91 -1.17 21.59
CA PRO A 19 9.32 0.18 21.92
C PRO A 19 10.65 0.53 21.25
N MET A 20 10.87 1.82 20.95
CA MET A 20 12.14 2.28 20.37
C MET A 20 13.37 1.97 21.25
N SER A 21 13.15 1.75 22.54
CA SER A 21 14.18 1.37 23.53
C SER A 21 14.47 -0.13 23.58
N MET A 22 13.81 -0.96 22.77
CA MET A 22 14.11 -2.39 22.72
C MET A 22 15.57 -2.62 22.29
N PRO A 23 16.27 -3.63 22.82
CA PRO A 23 17.62 -3.97 22.37
C PRO A 23 17.67 -4.10 20.84
N GLY A 24 18.67 -3.49 20.20
CA GLY A 24 18.79 -3.47 18.73
C GLY A 24 17.89 -2.47 17.98
N GLY A 25 16.88 -1.88 18.65
CA GLY A 25 15.98 -0.87 18.07
C GLY A 25 15.15 -1.38 16.89
N PHE A 26 14.31 -0.52 16.31
CA PHE A 26 13.54 -0.90 15.11
C PHE A 26 14.34 -0.59 13.84
N PRO A 27 14.49 -1.50 12.86
CA PRO A 27 13.92 -2.86 12.84
C PRO A 27 14.85 -3.96 13.40
N GLY A 28 16.11 -3.66 13.74
CA GLY A 28 17.12 -4.68 14.06
C GLY A 28 16.76 -5.63 15.21
N GLY A 29 16.18 -5.10 16.28
CA GLY A 29 15.75 -5.85 17.47
C GLY A 29 14.47 -6.67 17.30
N ILE A 30 13.75 -6.52 16.18
CA ILE A 30 12.49 -7.27 15.95
C ILE A 30 12.75 -8.78 15.94
N ALA A 31 13.89 -9.21 15.39
CA ALA A 31 14.24 -10.63 15.26
C ALA A 31 14.39 -11.34 16.61
N ASP A 32 14.69 -10.60 17.68
CA ASP A 32 14.87 -11.11 19.04
C ASP A 32 13.57 -11.08 19.87
N MET A 33 12.48 -10.55 19.32
CA MET A 33 11.21 -10.44 20.01
C MET A 33 10.46 -11.77 19.97
N PRO A 34 9.83 -12.20 21.09
CA PRO A 34 9.09 -13.45 21.11
C PRO A 34 7.81 -13.37 20.27
N ASP A 35 7.35 -14.48 19.69
CA ASP A 35 6.11 -14.58 18.92
C ASP A 35 4.89 -13.95 19.62
N LYS A 36 4.84 -14.07 20.97
CA LYS A 36 3.79 -13.47 21.79
C LYS A 36 3.71 -11.94 21.62
N ALA A 37 4.83 -11.26 21.41
CA ALA A 37 4.87 -9.81 21.18
C ALA A 37 4.12 -9.43 19.89
N PHE A 38 4.28 -10.21 18.82
CA PHE A 38 3.54 -10.02 17.57
C PHE A 38 2.06 -10.29 17.74
N ALA A 39 1.69 -11.38 18.41
CA ALA A 39 0.29 -11.71 18.68
C ALA A 39 -0.41 -10.62 19.51
N GLU A 40 0.26 -10.11 20.55
CA GLU A 40 -0.27 -9.04 21.40
C GLU A 40 -0.40 -7.71 20.65
N ALA A 41 0.57 -7.35 19.80
CA ALA A 41 0.48 -6.18 18.93
C ALA A 41 -0.66 -6.29 17.91
N GLY A 42 -0.87 -7.50 17.36
CA GLY A 42 -1.97 -7.79 16.43
C GLY A 42 -3.32 -7.67 17.09
N GLN A 43 -3.47 -8.23 18.29
CA GLN A 43 -4.70 -8.08 19.06
C GLN A 43 -4.97 -6.61 19.39
N ALA A 44 -3.96 -5.85 19.82
CA ALA A 44 -4.11 -4.42 20.08
C ALA A 44 -4.56 -3.66 18.82
N TYR A 45 -4.01 -3.98 17.65
CA TYR A 45 -4.43 -3.38 16.38
C TYR A 45 -5.89 -3.70 16.04
N LEU A 46 -6.31 -4.96 16.20
CA LEU A 46 -7.70 -5.40 15.98
C LEU A 46 -8.67 -4.74 16.95
N ASP A 47 -8.31 -4.61 18.23
CA ASP A 47 -9.13 -3.94 19.25
C ASP A 47 -9.33 -2.46 18.90
N MET A 48 -8.28 -1.79 18.45
CA MET A 48 -8.37 -0.40 17.98
C MET A 48 -9.27 -0.27 16.74
N LEU A 49 -9.21 -1.22 15.79
CA LEU A 49 -10.09 -1.25 14.64
C LEU A 49 -11.56 -1.46 15.04
N HIS A 50 -11.84 -2.42 15.94
CA HIS A 50 -13.19 -2.69 16.41
C HIS A 50 -13.78 -1.50 17.17
N ALA A 51 -12.99 -0.85 18.03
CA ALA A 51 -13.42 0.34 18.75
C ALA A 51 -13.73 1.52 17.82
N ARG A 52 -12.92 1.70 16.77
CA ARG A 52 -13.08 2.81 15.82
C ARG A 52 -14.18 2.56 14.77
N TYR A 53 -14.41 1.30 14.42
CA TYR A 53 -15.32 0.88 13.36
C TYR A 53 -16.26 -0.24 13.82
N PRO A 54 -17.10 0.01 14.85
CA PRO A 54 -18.00 -1.01 15.37
C PRO A 54 -18.98 -1.48 14.28
N GLY A 55 -19.26 -2.79 14.27
CA GLY A 55 -20.22 -3.41 13.35
C GLY A 55 -19.67 -3.78 11.97
N TYR A 56 -18.41 -3.45 11.65
CA TYR A 56 -17.79 -3.86 10.38
C TYR A 56 -17.01 -5.16 10.51
N ARG A 57 -17.42 -6.19 9.75
CA ARG A 57 -16.74 -7.49 9.70
C ARG A 57 -15.37 -7.44 9.01
N HIS A 58 -15.21 -6.57 8.01
CA HIS A 58 -13.97 -6.42 7.24
C HIS A 58 -13.64 -4.94 7.16
N VAL A 59 -12.40 -4.59 7.52
CA VAL A 59 -11.85 -3.23 7.45
C VAL A 59 -10.59 -3.28 6.60
N THR A 60 -10.45 -2.32 5.69
CA THR A 60 -9.24 -2.15 4.88
C THR A 60 -8.42 -0.98 5.39
N ASP A 61 -7.15 -1.25 5.70
CA ASP A 61 -6.12 -0.23 5.90
C ASP A 61 -5.31 -0.13 4.61
N LYS A 62 -5.36 1.03 3.98
CA LYS A 62 -4.65 1.31 2.72
C LYS A 62 -3.59 2.35 3.01
N MET A 63 -2.37 1.89 3.30
CA MET A 63 -1.19 2.73 3.48
C MET A 63 -0.10 2.28 2.50
N PRO A 64 0.31 3.11 1.53
CA PRO A 64 1.33 2.70 0.55
C PRO A 64 2.61 2.18 1.21
N GLY A 65 3.09 2.85 2.26
CA GLY A 65 4.31 2.46 2.99
C GLY A 65 4.25 1.10 3.71
N ASN A 66 3.10 0.42 3.77
CA ASN A 66 3.00 -0.91 4.37
C ASN A 66 3.83 -1.97 3.63
N PHE A 67 4.28 -1.71 2.38
CA PHE A 67 5.20 -2.61 1.67
C PHE A 67 6.50 -2.85 2.45
N LEU A 68 6.95 -1.89 3.27
CA LEU A 68 8.13 -2.04 4.13
C LEU A 68 7.92 -3.03 5.27
N LEU A 69 6.66 -3.31 5.61
CA LEU A 69 6.26 -4.01 6.83
C LEU A 69 5.53 -5.32 6.54
N VAL A 70 5.53 -5.85 5.31
CA VAL A 70 4.78 -7.06 4.94
C VAL A 70 5.09 -8.22 5.87
N GLY A 71 6.37 -8.53 6.11
CA GLY A 71 6.74 -9.61 7.03
C GLY A 71 6.27 -9.38 8.47
N PHE A 72 6.40 -8.15 8.96
CA PHE A 72 5.93 -7.76 10.29
C PHE A 72 4.40 -7.90 10.41
N LEU A 73 3.66 -7.41 9.41
CA LEU A 73 2.20 -7.51 9.34
C LEU A 73 1.74 -8.95 9.24
N HIS A 74 2.45 -9.82 8.53
CA HIS A 74 2.13 -11.24 8.43
C HIS A 74 2.30 -11.96 9.77
N MET A 75 3.38 -11.68 10.51
CA MET A 75 3.59 -12.23 11.87
C MET A 75 2.53 -11.74 12.86
N MET A 76 2.20 -10.45 12.79
CA MET A 76 1.26 -9.81 13.70
C MET A 76 -0.21 -10.16 13.39
N LEU A 77 -0.56 -10.29 12.11
CA LEU A 77 -1.91 -10.50 11.60
C LEU A 77 -1.91 -11.64 10.56
N PRO A 78 -1.69 -12.91 10.96
CA PRO A 78 -1.51 -14.02 10.03
C PRO A 78 -2.72 -14.32 9.14
N LYS A 79 -3.90 -13.79 9.50
CA LYS A 79 -5.15 -13.91 8.73
C LYS A 79 -5.44 -12.70 7.83
N ALA A 80 -4.62 -11.65 7.87
CA ALA A 80 -4.80 -10.49 7.01
C ALA A 80 -4.54 -10.86 5.54
N LYS A 81 -5.37 -10.31 4.65
CA LYS A 81 -5.14 -10.36 3.21
C LYS A 81 -4.33 -9.12 2.82
N ILE A 82 -3.16 -9.32 2.24
CA ILE A 82 -2.28 -8.24 1.77
C ILE A 82 -2.42 -8.12 0.27
N VAL A 83 -2.98 -7.00 -0.19
CA VAL A 83 -3.09 -6.67 -1.61
C VAL A 83 -2.04 -5.61 -1.92
N HIS A 84 -1.19 -5.90 -2.91
CA HIS A 84 -0.15 -5.01 -3.37
C HIS A 84 -0.51 -4.45 -4.74
N CYS A 85 -0.70 -3.14 -4.84
CA CYS A 85 -1.00 -2.49 -6.10
C CYS A 85 0.29 -2.02 -6.78
N ALA A 86 0.68 -2.70 -7.84
CA ALA A 86 1.79 -2.31 -8.70
C ALA A 86 1.30 -1.46 -9.88
N ARG A 87 2.19 -0.62 -10.40
CA ARG A 87 1.97 0.25 -11.56
C ARG A 87 3.30 0.41 -12.29
N ASP A 88 3.27 0.77 -13.56
CA ASP A 88 4.45 1.20 -14.32
C ASP A 88 5.35 2.15 -13.51
N ALA A 89 6.64 1.84 -13.48
CA ALA A 89 7.61 2.51 -12.63
C ALA A 89 7.75 4.00 -12.98
N ALA A 90 7.89 4.31 -14.28
CA ALA A 90 8.02 5.68 -14.75
C ALA A 90 6.74 6.50 -14.48
N ALA A 91 5.58 5.89 -14.70
CA ALA A 91 4.28 6.49 -14.38
C ALA A 91 4.13 6.80 -12.88
N THR A 92 4.58 5.87 -12.02
CA THR A 92 4.54 6.02 -10.56
C THR A 92 5.48 7.12 -10.08
N CYS A 93 6.75 7.08 -10.49
CA CYS A 93 7.75 8.08 -10.12
C CYS A 93 7.35 9.48 -10.60
N LEU A 94 6.88 9.63 -11.84
CA LEU A 94 6.37 10.93 -12.32
C LEU A 94 5.15 11.41 -11.51
N SER A 95 4.27 10.49 -11.12
CA SER A 95 3.12 10.84 -10.28
C SER A 95 3.55 11.38 -8.92
N ILE A 96 4.59 10.82 -8.32
CA ILE A 96 5.17 11.30 -7.05
C ILE A 96 5.84 12.66 -7.27
N PHE A 97 6.67 12.78 -8.31
CA PHE A 97 7.41 14.01 -8.64
C PHE A 97 6.53 15.25 -8.80
N LYS A 98 5.31 15.06 -9.31
CA LYS A 98 4.34 16.14 -9.53
C LYS A 98 3.58 16.59 -8.27
N VAL A 99 3.69 15.87 -7.16
CA VAL A 99 2.91 16.13 -5.96
C VAL A 99 3.79 16.78 -4.89
N HIS A 100 3.31 17.89 -4.32
CA HIS A 100 3.93 18.48 -3.14
C HIS A 100 3.43 17.77 -1.88
N PHE A 101 4.21 16.83 -1.37
CA PHE A 101 3.93 16.14 -0.11
C PHE A 101 4.33 17.02 1.08
N ARG A 102 3.41 17.19 2.02
CA ARG A 102 3.68 17.91 3.27
C ARG A 102 4.53 17.04 4.21
N GLY A 103 5.57 17.63 4.79
CA GLY A 103 6.46 16.97 5.75
C GLY A 103 7.58 16.17 5.08
N ASP A 104 8.32 15.39 5.88
CA ASP A 104 9.58 14.74 5.47
C ASP A 104 9.43 13.30 4.95
N SER A 105 8.21 12.79 4.79
CA SER A 105 7.97 11.37 4.47
C SER A 105 8.28 10.97 3.02
N HIS A 106 8.38 11.95 2.10
CA HIS A 106 8.57 11.71 0.67
C HIS A 106 9.73 12.55 0.10
N ARG A 107 10.81 12.74 0.87
CA ARG A 107 11.96 13.55 0.44
C ARG A 107 12.60 13.06 -0.85
N TYR A 108 12.58 11.76 -1.09
CA TYR A 108 13.00 11.12 -2.33
C TYR A 108 12.22 11.60 -3.56
N GLY A 109 11.02 12.18 -3.39
CA GLY A 109 10.11 12.54 -4.46
C GLY A 109 10.50 13.80 -5.26
N TYR A 110 11.56 14.50 -4.88
CA TYR A 110 11.91 15.80 -5.46
C TYR A 110 13.17 15.78 -6.34
N ASP A 111 13.77 14.61 -6.54
CA ASP A 111 14.83 14.37 -7.52
C ASP A 111 14.48 13.12 -8.35
N LEU A 112 14.63 13.20 -9.67
CA LEU A 112 14.27 12.11 -10.58
C LEU A 112 15.17 10.89 -10.43
N GLY A 113 16.45 11.08 -10.09
CA GLY A 113 17.39 10.00 -9.84
C GLY A 113 17.14 9.34 -8.49
N GLU A 114 16.88 10.12 -7.43
CA GLU A 114 16.49 9.56 -6.12
C GLU A 114 15.16 8.81 -6.19
N LEU A 115 14.21 9.27 -7.00
CA LEU A 115 12.96 8.55 -7.28
C LEU A 115 13.22 7.18 -7.90
N ALA A 116 14.15 7.10 -8.86
CA ALA A 116 14.54 5.83 -9.47
C ALA A 116 15.17 4.90 -8.42
N ASP A 117 16.11 5.41 -7.64
CA ASP A 117 16.80 4.64 -6.59
C ASP A 117 15.79 4.10 -5.56
N PHE A 118 14.86 4.93 -5.11
CA PHE A 118 13.81 4.52 -4.17
C PHE A 118 12.86 3.47 -4.79
N HIS A 119 12.48 3.63 -6.06
CA HIS A 119 11.62 2.66 -6.74
C HIS A 119 12.31 1.30 -6.91
N ASN A 120 13.60 1.28 -7.23
CA ASN A 120 14.37 0.05 -7.32
C ASN A 120 14.44 -0.66 -5.95
N LEU A 121 14.69 0.08 -4.86
CA LEU A 121 14.64 -0.48 -3.49
C LEU A 121 13.25 -1.04 -3.13
N TYR A 122 12.18 -0.36 -3.56
CA TYR A 122 10.81 -0.86 -3.41
C TYR A 122 10.60 -2.18 -4.18
N THR A 123 11.15 -2.29 -5.38
CA THR A 123 11.04 -3.50 -6.20
C THR A 123 11.83 -4.65 -5.56
N ASP A 124 13.04 -4.38 -5.06
CA ASP A 124 13.89 -5.34 -4.35
C ASP A 124 13.21 -5.88 -3.09
N ILE A 125 12.60 -5.01 -2.28
CA ILE A 125 11.93 -5.46 -1.05
C ILE A 125 10.65 -6.24 -1.35
N MET A 126 9.90 -5.89 -2.40
CA MET A 126 8.74 -6.68 -2.81
C MET A 126 9.17 -8.05 -3.36
N ALA A 127 10.25 -8.11 -4.14
CA ALA A 127 10.84 -9.38 -4.58
C ALA A 127 11.29 -10.24 -3.40
N HIS A 128 11.88 -9.61 -2.37
CA HIS A 128 12.21 -10.28 -1.11
C HIS A 128 10.98 -10.90 -0.46
N TRP A 129 9.89 -10.13 -0.28
CA TRP A 129 8.66 -10.64 0.34
C TRP A 129 8.04 -11.80 -0.43
N HIS A 130 7.99 -11.72 -1.75
CA HIS A 130 7.51 -12.82 -2.59
C HIS A 130 8.35 -14.09 -2.44
N LYS A 131 9.67 -13.93 -2.27
CA LYS A 131 10.59 -15.04 -2.05
C LYS A 131 10.41 -15.70 -0.68
N VAL A 132 10.26 -14.90 0.39
CA VAL A 132 10.24 -15.43 1.77
C VAL A 132 8.83 -15.75 2.29
N LEU A 133 7.79 -15.20 1.67
CA LEU A 133 6.39 -15.34 2.07
C LEU A 133 5.50 -15.68 0.84
N PRO A 134 5.75 -16.82 0.16
CA PRO A 134 5.02 -17.17 -1.05
C PRO A 134 3.51 -17.27 -0.78
N GLY A 135 2.70 -16.56 -1.57
CA GLY A 135 1.24 -16.55 -1.47
C GLY A 135 0.65 -15.65 -0.39
N VAL A 136 1.48 -14.93 0.38
CA VAL A 136 1.00 -13.97 1.38
C VAL A 136 0.56 -12.65 0.75
N VAL A 137 1.29 -12.19 -0.27
CA VAL A 137 0.99 -10.97 -1.01
C VAL A 137 0.27 -11.31 -2.31
N HIS A 138 -0.86 -10.65 -2.55
CA HIS A 138 -1.58 -10.72 -3.82
C HIS A 138 -1.32 -9.44 -4.61
N ASP A 139 -0.57 -9.57 -5.71
CA ASP A 139 -0.30 -8.43 -6.59
C ASP A 139 -1.47 -8.16 -7.53
N VAL A 140 -1.78 -6.89 -7.68
CA VAL A 140 -2.66 -6.37 -8.72
C VAL A 140 -1.92 -5.30 -9.51
N ARG A 141 -2.10 -5.29 -10.84
CA ARG A 141 -1.51 -4.26 -11.69
C ARG A 141 -2.54 -3.21 -12.04
N TYR A 142 -2.17 -1.95 -11.85
CA TYR A 142 -3.02 -0.81 -12.16
C TYR A 142 -3.47 -0.82 -13.62
N GLU A 143 -2.55 -1.10 -14.55
CA GLU A 143 -2.84 -1.10 -15.99
C GLU A 143 -3.90 -2.14 -16.36
N ASP A 144 -3.88 -3.30 -15.71
CA ASP A 144 -4.86 -4.37 -15.95
C ASP A 144 -6.25 -3.93 -15.45
N PHE A 145 -6.34 -3.29 -14.29
CA PHE A 145 -7.61 -2.76 -13.75
C PHE A 145 -8.20 -1.64 -14.61
N VAL A 146 -7.34 -0.86 -15.24
CA VAL A 146 -7.75 0.21 -16.15
C VAL A 146 -8.18 -0.33 -17.51
N ALA A 147 -7.60 -1.45 -17.95
CA ALA A 147 -7.96 -2.12 -19.20
C ALA A 147 -9.25 -2.96 -19.07
N ASP A 148 -9.43 -3.65 -17.94
CA ASP A 148 -10.60 -4.49 -17.64
C ASP A 148 -10.98 -4.37 -16.16
N GLN A 149 -11.73 -3.31 -15.83
CA GLN A 149 -12.13 -3.06 -14.44
C GLN A 149 -12.95 -4.21 -13.87
N GLU A 150 -13.92 -4.73 -14.62
CA GLU A 150 -14.84 -5.74 -14.11
C GLU A 150 -14.14 -7.09 -13.88
N GLY A 151 -13.39 -7.59 -14.86
CA GLY A 151 -12.69 -8.86 -14.74
C GLY A 151 -11.68 -8.85 -13.60
N GLN A 152 -10.88 -7.78 -13.50
CA GLN A 152 -9.90 -7.65 -12.42
C GLN A 152 -10.57 -7.49 -11.05
N THR A 153 -11.67 -6.74 -10.95
CA THR A 153 -12.40 -6.61 -9.68
C THR A 153 -13.04 -7.94 -9.26
N ARG A 154 -13.59 -8.71 -10.20
CA ARG A 154 -14.14 -10.06 -9.91
C ARG A 154 -13.05 -10.99 -9.39
N ALA A 155 -11.89 -11.02 -10.04
CA ALA A 155 -10.75 -11.83 -9.61
C ALA A 155 -10.27 -11.46 -8.20
N LEU A 156 -10.15 -10.16 -7.90
CA LEU A 156 -9.76 -9.68 -6.59
C LEU A 156 -10.78 -10.04 -5.50
N MET A 157 -12.08 -9.87 -5.78
CA MET A 157 -13.14 -10.23 -4.83
C MET A 157 -13.15 -11.73 -4.52
N ALA A 158 -12.93 -12.58 -5.53
CA ALA A 158 -12.78 -14.01 -5.35
C ALA A 158 -11.56 -14.36 -4.48
N HIS A 159 -10.40 -13.73 -4.72
CA HIS A 159 -9.20 -13.91 -3.88
C HIS A 159 -9.45 -13.51 -2.41
N LEU A 160 -10.17 -12.41 -2.20
CA LEU A 160 -10.52 -11.91 -0.87
C LEU A 160 -11.63 -12.72 -0.19
N GLY A 161 -12.32 -13.61 -0.91
CA GLY A 161 -13.47 -14.36 -0.40
C GLY A 161 -14.67 -13.46 -0.10
N LEU A 162 -14.82 -12.37 -0.85
CA LEU A 162 -15.89 -11.39 -0.68
C LEU A 162 -16.99 -11.59 -1.74
N PRO A 163 -18.27 -11.42 -1.39
CA PRO A 163 -19.37 -11.52 -2.35
C PRO A 163 -19.33 -10.36 -3.35
N TRP A 164 -19.74 -10.63 -4.60
CA TRP A 164 -19.89 -9.61 -5.63
C TRP A 164 -21.06 -8.65 -5.31
N ASP A 165 -20.85 -7.36 -5.60
CA ASP A 165 -21.87 -6.29 -5.57
C ASP A 165 -21.51 -5.31 -6.69
N ASP A 166 -22.43 -5.01 -7.61
CA ASP A 166 -22.17 -4.13 -8.75
C ASP A 166 -21.67 -2.74 -8.34
N LYS A 167 -21.98 -2.28 -7.11
CA LYS A 167 -21.49 -1.02 -6.56
C LYS A 167 -19.96 -0.93 -6.48
N VAL A 168 -19.23 -2.05 -6.53
CA VAL A 168 -17.76 -2.05 -6.57
C VAL A 168 -17.21 -1.39 -7.85
N LEU A 169 -17.98 -1.41 -8.94
CA LEU A 169 -17.60 -0.76 -10.20
C LEU A 169 -17.82 0.77 -10.13
N SER A 170 -18.84 1.19 -9.39
CA SER A 170 -19.17 2.60 -9.13
C SER A 170 -18.45 3.15 -7.88
N PHE A 171 -17.19 2.77 -7.66
CA PHE A 171 -16.43 3.19 -6.47
C PHE A 171 -16.34 4.71 -6.29
N HIS A 172 -16.43 5.48 -7.38
CA HIS A 172 -16.34 6.93 -7.42
C HIS A 172 -17.57 7.63 -6.84
N GLU A 173 -18.71 6.93 -6.75
CA GLU A 173 -19.98 7.42 -6.19
C GLU A 173 -20.03 7.32 -4.66
N THR A 174 -18.99 6.77 -4.02
CA THR A 174 -18.98 6.61 -2.56
C THR A 174 -19.04 7.96 -1.81
N ASP A 175 -19.94 8.09 -0.84
CA ASP A 175 -20.03 9.30 0.00
C ASP A 175 -18.87 9.46 0.99
N ARG A 176 -18.09 8.39 1.21
CA ARG A 176 -17.05 8.40 2.25
C ARG A 176 -15.97 9.45 1.94
N PRO A 177 -15.42 10.13 2.96
CA PRO A 177 -14.27 11.01 2.78
C PRO A 177 -13.07 10.27 2.18
N VAL A 178 -12.48 10.83 1.13
CA VAL A 178 -11.25 10.33 0.51
C VAL A 178 -10.13 11.31 0.86
N ARG A 179 -9.24 10.91 1.77
CA ARG A 179 -8.12 11.75 2.25
C ARG A 179 -6.80 11.22 1.72
N THR A 180 -6.49 11.54 0.47
CA THR A 180 -5.24 11.12 -0.20
C THR A 180 -4.87 12.13 -1.29
N ALA A 181 -3.61 12.14 -1.73
CA ALA A 181 -3.13 13.03 -2.80
C ALA A 181 -3.92 12.86 -4.11
N SER A 182 -4.47 11.67 -4.34
CA SER A 182 -5.28 11.32 -5.51
C SER A 182 -6.79 11.53 -5.32
N ALA A 183 -7.24 12.29 -4.29
CA ALA A 183 -8.66 12.41 -3.96
C ALA A 183 -9.56 12.84 -5.13
N ALA A 184 -9.11 13.82 -5.93
CA ALA A 184 -9.85 14.27 -7.11
C ALA A 184 -9.97 13.18 -8.19
N GLN A 185 -8.94 12.35 -8.35
CA GLN A 185 -8.92 11.28 -9.35
C GLN A 185 -9.81 10.10 -8.94
N VAL A 186 -9.85 9.76 -7.64
CA VAL A 186 -10.71 8.69 -7.10
C VAL A 186 -12.21 9.02 -7.22
N ARG A 187 -12.55 10.30 -7.39
CA ARG A 187 -13.93 10.78 -7.59
C ARG A 187 -14.39 10.71 -9.05
N GLN A 188 -13.60 10.09 -9.93
CA GLN A 188 -13.93 9.86 -11.33
C GLN A 188 -14.06 8.37 -11.61
N PRO A 189 -14.88 7.96 -12.61
CA PRO A 189 -14.87 6.59 -13.12
C PRO A 189 -13.46 6.13 -13.50
N MET A 190 -13.24 4.81 -13.60
CA MET A 190 -11.96 4.27 -14.08
C MET A 190 -11.64 4.81 -15.48
N TYR A 191 -10.41 5.30 -15.71
CA TYR A 191 -10.02 5.91 -16.98
C TYR A 191 -8.54 5.65 -17.34
N GLN A 192 -8.25 5.59 -18.64
CA GLN A 192 -6.92 5.24 -19.18
C GLN A 192 -5.91 6.39 -19.27
N GLY A 193 -6.35 7.64 -19.07
CA GLY A 193 -5.56 8.84 -19.39
C GLY A 193 -4.25 9.01 -18.61
N SER A 194 -4.02 8.24 -17.55
CA SER A 194 -2.83 8.37 -16.70
C SER A 194 -1.73 7.33 -16.99
N VAL A 195 -2.01 6.26 -17.73
CA VAL A 195 -1.05 5.14 -17.94
C VAL A 195 0.20 5.62 -18.66
N ASP A 196 0.02 6.22 -19.84
CA ASP A 196 1.11 6.61 -20.74
C ASP A 196 1.52 8.09 -20.63
N LEU A 197 1.05 8.80 -19.59
CA LEU A 197 1.30 10.24 -19.44
C LEU A 197 2.81 10.56 -19.37
N TRP A 198 3.60 9.65 -18.79
CA TRP A 198 5.05 9.84 -18.63
C TRP A 198 5.78 9.91 -19.98
N LYS A 199 5.31 9.20 -20.99
CA LYS A 199 5.91 9.21 -22.35
C LYS A 199 5.93 10.60 -22.97
N ARG A 200 4.98 11.47 -22.61
CA ARG A 200 4.89 12.86 -23.12
C ARG A 200 6.05 13.75 -22.64
N TYR A 201 6.76 13.36 -21.59
CA TYR A 201 7.88 14.13 -21.06
C TYR A 201 9.20 13.82 -21.76
N GLY A 202 9.28 12.72 -22.52
CA GLY A 202 10.45 12.33 -23.31
C GLY A 202 11.76 12.42 -22.51
N ASP A 203 12.77 13.07 -23.09
CA ASP A 203 14.12 13.21 -22.53
C ASP A 203 14.17 13.93 -21.17
N ARG A 204 13.11 14.64 -20.77
CA ARG A 204 13.06 15.27 -19.44
C ARG A 204 13.03 14.26 -18.30
N LEU A 205 12.61 13.02 -18.58
CA LEU A 205 12.64 11.92 -17.61
C LEU A 205 13.93 11.10 -17.70
N LYS A 206 14.90 11.50 -18.52
CA LYS A 206 16.15 10.74 -18.68
C LYS A 206 16.84 10.39 -17.36
N PRO A 207 16.97 11.29 -16.36
CA PRO A 207 17.60 10.94 -15.07
C PRO A 207 16.86 9.83 -14.29
N LEU A 208 15.54 9.70 -14.50
CA LEU A 208 14.72 8.63 -13.95
C LEU A 208 14.87 7.35 -14.79
N LEU A 209 14.63 7.45 -16.09
CA LEU A 209 14.60 6.30 -17.00
C LEU A 209 15.94 5.59 -17.13
N ASP A 210 17.06 6.32 -17.08
CA ASP A 210 18.41 5.74 -17.16
C ASP A 210 18.76 4.89 -15.91
N LYS A 211 18.02 5.06 -14.81
CA LYS A 211 18.27 4.39 -13.52
C LYS A 211 17.22 3.35 -13.14
N LEU A 212 16.00 3.42 -13.68
CA LEU A 212 14.98 2.42 -13.44
C LEU A 212 15.41 1.07 -14.03
N GLY A 213 15.27 0.00 -13.24
CA GLY A 213 15.57 -1.38 -13.63
C GLY A 213 14.61 -1.96 -14.67
#